data_AF-A0A1G9RSY9-F1
#
_entry.id   AF-A0A1G9RSY9-F1
#
_cell.length_a   1.000
_cell.length_b   1.000
_cell.length_c   1.000
_cell.angle_alpha   90.00
_cell.angle_beta   90.00
_cell.angle_gamma   90.00
#
_symmetry.space_group_name_H-M   'P 1'
#
loop_
_entity.id
_entity.type
_entity.pdbx_description
1 polymer ?
#
loop_
_entity_poly.entity_id
_entity_poly.type
_entity_poly.pdbx_seq_one_letter_code
_entity_poly.pdbx_strand_id
1 'polypeptide(L)'
;MESARQKEAELAGQVRRLAEEVAVANIQVHDHEPVLRRAFSERSEAEKARTRQLESRPGVLETIFTLGRAVRQWRSRLDPLEDRLQQAERNWQEVSGQAKRLEEWARELSNQQARAEESWERVSGEIAELRRRVAADQEEYGRAYPFRTRDRAEREMRAPWLDESLDAARAELFLAALQLHEDFLANAAGDMLNGLRAAMDVIGGESPSQLEEEKIRAAWQTFFMAVPLVSTTFASFGRMFAGLGAESLGWLLIDEAGQACPQHAVGAIWRSQRVLAVGDPLQLQPVVTMPRKSTRDIAKGLGVSEAWIPPEASVQTLADRVSHYGTVLGRGEDRVWVSAPLTVHRRCDDPMFSLCNQIAYDGIMISGVHRRLDDLERPDLFDGPEGPRITSSRWFDVPATQRGTHLQDRQIDCLCQQLSGLIGRGVDPARIIVISPFREVADRLSGLAAERGIMAGGTIHTAQGREADVVFLVLGGDPGAPGAKAWASSTVNLVNVAASRARRRLYVIGDREAWMRYPYFHDLGGALNSQSGMEACP
;
A
#
# COMPACT_ATOMS: atom_id res chain seq x y z
N MET A 1 6.43 8.04 -16.95
CA MET A 1 6.27 7.28 -18.23
C MET A 1 4.85 7.37 -18.78
N GLU A 2 3.79 7.09 -18.00
CA GLU A 2 2.39 7.16 -18.49
C GLU A 2 1.99 8.53 -19.06
N SER A 3 2.25 9.62 -18.31
CA SER A 3 2.00 10.99 -18.80
C SER A 3 2.77 11.31 -20.08
N ALA A 4 4.02 10.83 -20.21
CA ALA A 4 4.81 11.02 -21.42
C ALA A 4 4.21 10.26 -22.62
N ARG A 5 3.71 9.03 -22.42
CA ARG A 5 3.03 8.25 -23.48
C ARG A 5 1.76 8.91 -23.98
N GLN A 6 0.96 9.51 -23.08
CA GLN A 6 -0.22 10.26 -23.49
C GLN A 6 0.17 11.44 -24.37
N LYS A 7 1.19 12.20 -23.95
CA LYS A 7 1.72 13.34 -24.70
C LYS A 7 2.32 12.94 -26.05
N GLU A 8 3.03 11.82 -26.13
CA GLU A 8 3.56 11.27 -27.39
C GLU A 8 2.43 10.95 -28.38
N ALA A 9 1.36 10.31 -27.91
CA ALA A 9 0.21 9.97 -28.77
C ALA A 9 -0.51 11.22 -29.29
N GLU A 10 -0.69 12.25 -28.45
CA GLU A 10 -1.25 13.54 -28.83
C GLU A 10 -0.39 14.24 -29.89
N LEU A 11 0.92 14.32 -29.66
CA LEU A 11 1.87 14.95 -30.59
C LEU A 11 1.94 14.18 -31.92
N ALA A 12 1.94 12.84 -31.89
CA ALA A 12 1.89 12.02 -33.11
C ALA A 12 0.60 12.28 -33.93
N GLY A 13 -0.53 12.48 -33.25
CA GLY A 13 -1.78 12.90 -33.89
C GLY A 13 -1.71 14.31 -34.47
N GLN A 14 -1.06 15.25 -33.78
CA GLN A 14 -0.87 16.62 -34.26
C GLN A 14 0.07 16.69 -35.46
N VAL A 15 1.20 15.98 -35.44
CA VAL A 15 2.15 15.91 -36.56
C VAL A 15 1.47 15.38 -37.82
N ARG A 16 0.68 14.30 -37.71
CA ARG A 16 -0.08 13.76 -38.86
C ARG A 16 -1.06 14.78 -39.46
N ARG A 17 -1.84 15.47 -38.61
CA ARG A 17 -2.79 16.49 -39.07
C ARG A 17 -2.08 17.66 -39.75
N LEU A 18 -1.01 18.18 -39.15
CA LEU A 18 -0.24 19.29 -39.73
C LEU A 18 0.43 18.89 -41.04
N ALA A 19 0.93 17.65 -41.16
CA ALA A 19 1.49 17.14 -42.41
C ALA A 19 0.43 17.10 -43.54
N GLU A 20 -0.82 16.71 -43.24
CA GLU A 20 -1.93 16.76 -44.19
C GLU A 20 -2.28 18.22 -44.58
N GLU A 21 -2.34 19.14 -43.61
CA GLU A 21 -2.61 20.56 -43.85
C GLU A 21 -1.52 21.24 -44.69
N VAL A 22 -0.24 20.94 -44.41
CA VAL A 22 0.91 21.43 -45.19
C VAL A 22 0.86 20.90 -46.62
N ALA A 23 0.49 19.62 -46.82
CA ALA A 23 0.32 19.06 -48.15
C ALA A 23 -0.78 19.80 -48.94
N VAL A 24 -1.93 20.07 -48.32
CA VAL A 24 -3.01 20.84 -48.94
C VAL A 24 -2.57 22.28 -49.26
N ALA A 25 -1.85 22.93 -48.34
CA ALA A 25 -1.38 24.29 -48.55
C ALA A 25 -0.39 24.40 -49.72
N ASN A 26 0.54 23.45 -49.82
CA ASN A 26 1.49 23.39 -50.93
C ASN A 26 0.81 23.13 -52.28
N ILE A 27 -0.24 22.30 -52.31
CA ILE A 27 -1.06 22.10 -53.52
C ILE A 27 -1.73 23.41 -53.94
N GLN A 28 -2.33 24.16 -53.01
CA GLN A 28 -2.97 25.45 -53.34
C GLN A 28 -1.97 26.50 -53.84
N VAL A 29 -0.76 26.55 -53.27
CA VAL A 29 0.32 27.41 -53.78
C VAL A 29 0.70 27.01 -55.21
N HIS A 30 0.86 25.71 -55.47
CA HIS A 30 1.20 25.19 -56.80
C HIS A 30 0.11 25.48 -57.85
N ASP A 31 -1.16 25.26 -57.49
CA ASP A 31 -2.31 25.50 -58.39
C ASP A 31 -2.51 26.98 -58.72
N HIS A 32 -2.08 27.89 -57.83
CA HIS A 32 -2.19 29.34 -58.02
C HIS A 32 -1.03 29.94 -58.85
N GLU A 33 0.10 29.24 -58.95
CA GLU A 33 1.27 29.66 -59.74
C GLU A 33 0.95 29.95 -61.23
N PRO A 34 0.22 29.10 -61.97
CA PRO A 34 -0.15 29.41 -63.36
C PRO A 34 -1.07 30.63 -63.47
N VAL A 35 -1.95 30.87 -62.49
CA VAL A 35 -2.83 32.05 -62.45
C VAL A 35 -2.01 33.33 -62.29
N LEU A 36 -1.01 33.31 -61.39
CA LEU A 36 -0.08 34.41 -61.19
C LEU A 36 0.74 34.70 -62.45
N ARG A 37 1.28 33.66 -63.10
CA ARG A 37 2.04 33.80 -64.36
C ARG A 37 1.19 34.41 -65.48
N ARG A 38 -0.08 34.00 -65.59
CA ARG A 38 -1.02 34.55 -66.57
C ARG A 38 -1.31 36.02 -66.31
N ALA A 39 -1.64 36.40 -65.07
CA ALA A 39 -1.90 37.80 -64.70
C ALA A 39 -0.66 38.70 -64.95
N PHE A 40 0.55 38.19 -64.70
CA PHE A 40 1.79 38.90 -65.02
C PHE A 40 1.98 39.07 -66.53
N SER A 41 1.73 38.03 -67.33
CA SER A 41 1.81 38.09 -68.80
C SER A 41 0.81 39.10 -69.37
N GLU A 42 -0.45 39.07 -68.91
CA GLU A 42 -1.51 40.00 -69.35
C GLU A 42 -1.16 41.46 -69.02
N ARG A 43 -0.58 41.72 -67.84
CA ARG A 43 -0.05 43.04 -67.47
C ARG A 43 1.10 43.46 -68.41
N SER A 44 2.07 42.59 -68.63
CA SER A 44 3.23 42.88 -69.49
C SER A 44 2.82 43.16 -70.94
N GLU A 45 1.83 42.42 -71.46
CA GLU A 45 1.28 42.66 -72.80
C GLU A 45 0.53 43.99 -72.89
N ALA A 46 -0.30 44.33 -71.89
CA ALA A 46 -1.00 45.60 -71.83
C ALA A 46 -0.03 46.79 -71.76
N GLU A 47 1.05 46.65 -70.99
CA GLU A 47 2.10 47.66 -70.88
C GLU A 47 2.87 47.87 -72.19
N LYS A 48 3.23 46.77 -72.88
CA LYS A 48 3.85 46.81 -74.22
C LYS A 48 2.93 47.44 -75.25
N ALA A 49 1.64 47.11 -75.25
CA ALA A 49 0.65 47.67 -76.16
C ALA A 49 0.46 49.18 -75.95
N ARG A 50 0.40 49.63 -74.69
CA ARG A 50 0.38 51.07 -74.34
C ARG A 50 1.64 51.78 -74.83
N THR A 51 2.82 51.21 -74.58
CA THR A 51 4.11 51.80 -74.96
C THR A 51 4.22 52.00 -76.46
N ARG A 52 3.84 50.99 -77.27
CA ARG A 52 3.77 51.10 -78.73
C ARG A 52 2.81 52.19 -79.23
N GLN A 53 1.66 52.37 -78.56
CA GLN A 53 0.69 53.42 -78.91
C GLN A 53 1.17 54.82 -78.51
N LEU A 54 1.97 54.94 -77.44
CA LEU A 54 2.62 56.19 -77.04
C LEU A 54 3.72 56.61 -78.03
N GLU A 55 4.44 55.64 -78.61
CA GLU A 55 5.44 55.88 -79.66
C GLU A 55 4.81 56.39 -80.97
N SER A 56 3.56 56.03 -81.26
CA SER A 56 2.82 56.49 -82.45
C SER A 56 2.10 57.84 -82.26
N ARG A 57 2.57 58.69 -81.35
CA ARG A 57 1.95 59.98 -81.03
C ARG A 57 2.10 60.98 -82.20
N PRO A 58 1.02 61.61 -82.68
CA PRO A 58 1.10 62.60 -83.76
C PRO A 58 2.02 63.77 -83.40
N GLY A 59 2.84 64.22 -84.35
CA GLY A 59 3.73 65.36 -84.17
C GLY A 59 2.99 66.70 -84.03
N VAL A 60 3.69 67.74 -83.58
CA VAL A 60 3.11 69.10 -83.38
C VAL A 60 2.52 69.66 -84.68
N LEU A 61 3.19 69.45 -85.82
CA LEU A 61 2.73 69.89 -87.14
C LEU A 61 1.47 69.14 -87.61
N GLU A 62 1.45 67.81 -87.48
CA GLU A 62 0.32 66.95 -87.86
C GLU A 62 -0.95 67.22 -87.04
N THR A 63 -0.77 67.64 -85.79
CA THR A 63 -1.85 68.05 -84.89
C THR A 63 -2.51 69.37 -85.33
N ILE A 64 -1.71 70.32 -85.84
CA ILE A 64 -2.17 71.63 -86.32
C ILE A 64 -2.88 71.49 -87.67
N PHE A 65 -2.31 70.76 -88.63
CA PHE A 65 -2.90 70.54 -89.96
C PHE A 65 -4.23 69.77 -89.93
N THR A 66 -4.47 68.96 -88.90
CA THR A 66 -5.72 68.19 -88.75
C THR A 66 -6.74 68.84 -87.81
N LEU A 67 -6.52 70.10 -87.39
CA LEU A 67 -7.37 70.83 -86.42
C LEU A 67 -7.62 70.00 -85.14
N GLY A 68 -6.60 69.26 -84.68
CA GLY A 68 -6.67 68.39 -83.51
C GLY A 68 -7.47 67.09 -83.69
N ARG A 69 -7.92 66.72 -84.91
CA ARG A 69 -8.56 65.41 -85.15
C ARG A 69 -7.58 64.24 -85.00
N ALA A 70 -6.33 64.36 -85.45
CA ALA A 70 -5.33 63.30 -85.33
C ALA A 70 -5.03 62.97 -83.85
N VAL A 71 -4.91 63.98 -83.00
CA VAL A 71 -4.72 63.80 -81.55
C VAL A 71 -5.96 63.25 -80.87
N ARG A 72 -7.17 63.66 -81.29
CA ARG A 72 -8.43 63.08 -80.77
C ARG A 72 -8.60 61.61 -81.14
N GLN A 73 -8.29 61.21 -82.38
CA GLN A 73 -8.31 59.81 -82.81
C GLN A 73 -7.22 58.97 -82.14
N TRP A 74 -6.05 59.55 -81.89
CA TRP A 74 -4.98 58.89 -81.14
C TRP A 74 -5.39 58.68 -79.67
N ARG A 75 -5.97 59.70 -79.01
CA ARG A 75 -6.53 59.58 -77.64
C ARG A 75 -7.64 58.55 -77.56
N SER A 76 -8.58 58.55 -78.49
CA SER A 76 -9.67 57.54 -78.51
C SER A 76 -9.16 56.09 -78.68
N ARG A 77 -7.94 55.90 -79.19
CA ARG A 77 -7.27 54.58 -79.26
C ARG A 77 -6.41 54.29 -78.04
N LEU A 78 -5.97 55.31 -77.30
CA LEU A 78 -5.16 55.20 -76.09
C LEU A 78 -6.03 54.93 -74.85
N ASP A 79 -7.18 55.61 -74.70
CA ASP A 79 -8.03 55.49 -73.52
C ASP A 79 -8.43 54.01 -73.23
N PRO A 80 -8.85 53.18 -74.22
CA PRO A 80 -9.14 51.76 -73.97
C PRO A 80 -7.91 50.92 -73.59
N LEU A 81 -6.70 51.34 -74.00
CA LEU A 81 -5.45 50.66 -73.63
C LEU A 81 -5.00 51.05 -72.21
N GLU A 82 -5.25 52.29 -71.79
CA GLU A 82 -5.02 52.73 -70.41
C GLU A 82 -5.99 52.03 -69.44
N ASP A 83 -7.27 51.93 -69.79
CA ASP A 83 -8.25 51.17 -69.01
C ASP A 83 -7.86 49.68 -68.90
N ARG A 84 -7.42 49.07 -70.02
CA ARG A 84 -6.95 47.68 -70.04
C ARG A 84 -5.70 47.47 -69.19
N LEU A 85 -4.74 48.40 -69.23
CA LEU A 85 -3.56 48.34 -68.37
C LEU A 85 -3.94 48.48 -66.90
N GLN A 86 -4.79 49.44 -66.57
CA GLN A 86 -5.24 49.66 -65.19
C GLN A 86 -5.98 48.43 -64.64
N GLN A 87 -6.79 47.77 -65.46
CA GLN A 87 -7.50 46.54 -65.08
C GLN A 87 -6.54 45.36 -64.92
N ALA A 88 -5.56 45.21 -65.81
CA ALA A 88 -4.53 44.19 -65.70
C ALA A 88 -3.62 44.40 -64.47
N GLU A 89 -3.32 45.65 -64.12
CA GLU A 89 -2.55 46.00 -62.90
C GLU A 89 -3.31 45.69 -61.62
N ARG A 90 -4.61 46.02 -61.55
CA ARG A 90 -5.47 45.65 -60.42
C ARG A 90 -5.56 44.13 -60.27
N ASN A 91 -5.79 43.42 -61.37
CA ASN A 91 -5.83 41.95 -61.37
C ASN A 91 -4.50 41.35 -60.90
N TRP A 92 -3.38 41.83 -61.42
CA TRP A 92 -2.05 41.36 -60.99
C TRP A 92 -1.78 41.65 -59.51
N GLN A 93 -2.14 42.83 -59.00
CA GLN A 93 -2.00 43.16 -57.58
C GLN A 93 -2.84 42.23 -56.69
N GLU A 94 -4.08 41.94 -57.09
CA GLU A 94 -4.98 41.04 -56.34
C GLU A 94 -4.45 39.61 -56.34
N VAL A 95 -4.12 39.06 -57.51
CA VAL A 95 -3.60 37.70 -57.67
C VAL A 95 -2.24 37.54 -56.98
N SER A 96 -1.36 38.53 -57.07
CA SER A 96 -0.07 38.53 -56.35
C SER A 96 -0.25 38.64 -54.83
N GLY A 97 -1.21 39.43 -54.36
CA GLY A 97 -1.55 39.50 -52.94
C GLY A 97 -2.18 38.21 -52.40
N GLN A 98 -2.94 37.48 -53.23
CA GLN A 98 -3.42 36.14 -52.90
C GLN A 98 -2.28 35.12 -52.87
N ALA A 99 -1.38 35.13 -53.86
CA ALA A 99 -0.21 34.25 -53.91
C ALA A 99 0.66 34.39 -52.65
N LYS A 100 1.00 35.63 -52.27
CA LYS A 100 1.77 35.90 -51.04
C LYS A 100 1.09 35.36 -49.78
N ARG A 101 -0.24 35.52 -49.66
CA ARG A 101 -0.99 35.00 -48.51
C ARG A 101 -0.96 33.47 -48.44
N LEU A 102 -1.08 32.79 -49.59
CA LEU A 102 -0.98 31.34 -49.67
C LEU A 102 0.43 30.85 -49.30
N GLU A 103 1.47 31.51 -49.79
CA GLU A 103 2.87 31.22 -49.44
C GLU A 103 3.15 31.43 -47.94
N GLU A 104 2.68 32.54 -47.36
CA GLU A 104 2.81 32.82 -45.93
C GLU A 104 2.09 31.79 -45.07
N TRP A 105 0.88 31.40 -45.47
CA TRP A 105 0.10 30.37 -44.80
C TRP A 105 0.77 28.98 -44.87
N ALA A 106 1.24 28.57 -46.05
CA ALA A 106 1.97 27.31 -46.22
C ALA A 106 3.27 27.27 -45.39
N ARG A 107 3.98 28.41 -45.32
CA ARG A 107 5.19 28.55 -44.50
C ARG A 107 4.87 28.47 -43.00
N GLU A 108 3.81 29.12 -42.55
CA GLU A 108 3.39 29.06 -41.15
C GLU A 108 3.00 27.63 -40.74
N LEU A 109 2.21 26.93 -41.57
CA LEU A 109 1.88 25.52 -41.33
C LEU A 109 3.13 24.64 -41.33
N SER A 110 4.08 24.86 -42.25
CA SER A 110 5.35 24.12 -42.29
C SER A 110 6.18 24.34 -41.02
N ASN A 111 6.22 25.57 -40.51
CA ASN A 111 6.88 25.89 -39.24
C ASN A 111 6.19 25.23 -38.05
N GLN A 112 4.85 25.18 -38.04
CA GLN A 112 4.08 24.50 -37.00
C GLN A 112 4.31 23.00 -37.04
N GLN A 113 4.34 22.38 -38.22
CA GLN A 113 4.67 20.97 -38.41
C GLN A 113 6.07 20.68 -37.85
N ALA A 114 7.08 21.44 -38.25
CA ALA A 114 8.46 21.24 -37.78
C ALA A 114 8.58 21.34 -36.24
N ARG A 115 7.90 22.30 -35.61
CA ARG A 115 7.87 22.42 -34.14
C ARG A 115 7.17 21.24 -33.46
N ALA A 116 6.09 20.74 -34.07
CA ALA A 116 5.37 19.58 -33.56
C ALA A 116 6.22 18.30 -33.70
N GLU A 117 6.93 18.14 -34.81
CA GLU A 117 7.88 17.05 -35.08
C GLU A 117 9.04 17.07 -34.08
N GLU A 118 9.69 18.21 -33.87
CA GLU A 118 10.76 18.35 -32.87
C GLU A 118 10.27 18.01 -31.45
N SER A 119 9.07 18.48 -31.11
CA SER A 119 8.46 18.18 -29.82
C SER A 119 8.14 16.69 -29.67
N TRP A 120 7.66 16.05 -30.74
CA TRP A 120 7.38 14.62 -30.78
C TRP A 120 8.66 13.80 -30.63
N GLU A 121 9.70 14.10 -31.42
CA GLU A 121 11.00 13.42 -31.35
C GLU A 121 11.63 13.52 -29.96
N ARG A 122 11.57 14.70 -29.33
CA ARG A 122 12.06 14.89 -27.97
C ARG A 122 11.33 13.99 -26.98
N VAL A 123 9.99 13.98 -27.00
CA VAL A 123 9.18 13.17 -26.08
C VAL A 123 9.36 11.67 -26.35
N SER A 124 9.44 11.26 -27.61
CA SER A 124 9.73 9.87 -28.00
C SER A 124 11.12 9.43 -27.55
N GLY A 125 12.12 10.31 -27.66
CA GLY A 125 13.47 10.10 -27.12
C GLY A 125 13.47 9.95 -25.59
N GLU A 126 12.75 10.81 -24.88
CA GLU A 126 12.55 10.72 -23.43
C GLU A 126 11.89 9.38 -23.04
N ILE A 127 10.89 8.91 -23.79
CA ILE A 127 10.22 7.63 -23.56
C ILE A 127 11.14 6.45 -23.83
N ALA A 128 11.93 6.50 -24.91
CA ALA A 128 12.90 5.47 -25.23
C ALA A 128 13.95 5.35 -24.12
N GLU A 129 14.44 6.47 -23.60
CA GLU A 129 15.37 6.51 -22.47
C GLU A 129 14.74 5.93 -21.20
N LEU A 130 13.53 6.37 -20.85
CA LEU A 130 12.81 5.83 -19.70
C LEU A 130 12.56 4.32 -19.84
N ARG A 131 12.30 3.82 -21.05
CA ARG A 131 12.15 2.37 -21.30
C ARG A 131 13.46 1.62 -21.09
N ARG A 132 14.58 2.16 -21.55
CA ARG A 132 15.91 1.57 -21.31
C ARG A 132 16.22 1.49 -19.82
N ARG A 133 15.98 2.58 -19.08
CA ARG A 133 16.17 2.61 -17.62
C ARG A 133 15.30 1.59 -16.90
N VAL A 134 14.00 1.54 -17.22
CA VAL A 134 13.09 0.53 -16.65
C VAL A 134 13.53 -0.90 -16.96
N ALA A 135 14.04 -1.16 -18.17
CA ALA A 135 14.56 -2.48 -18.52
C ALA A 135 15.84 -2.84 -17.76
N ALA A 136 16.75 -1.88 -17.60
CA ALA A 136 17.96 -2.04 -16.80
C ALA A 136 17.63 -2.30 -15.32
N ASP A 137 16.75 -1.49 -14.72
CA ASP A 137 16.27 -1.68 -13.34
C ASP A 137 15.61 -3.06 -13.17
N GLN A 138 14.86 -3.51 -14.18
CA GLN A 138 14.23 -4.83 -14.18
C GLN A 138 15.27 -5.97 -14.18
N GLU A 139 16.37 -5.82 -14.92
CA GLU A 139 17.45 -6.79 -14.96
C GLU A 139 18.24 -6.79 -13.64
N GLU A 140 18.56 -5.61 -13.12
CA GLU A 140 19.30 -5.41 -11.87
C GLU A 140 18.53 -5.96 -10.66
N TYR A 141 17.27 -5.54 -10.47
CA TYR A 141 16.48 -5.96 -9.31
C TYR A 141 15.80 -7.33 -9.52
N GLY A 142 15.72 -7.83 -10.75
CA GLY A 142 15.16 -9.13 -11.12
C GLY A 142 13.82 -9.45 -10.47
N ARG A 143 13.87 -10.26 -9.40
CA ARG A 143 12.69 -10.70 -8.64
C ARG A 143 12.10 -9.62 -7.72
N ALA A 144 12.92 -8.68 -7.25
CA ALA A 144 12.56 -7.57 -6.35
C ALA A 144 12.02 -6.34 -7.10
N TYR A 145 12.03 -6.33 -8.43
CA TYR A 145 11.46 -5.24 -9.21
C TYR A 145 9.92 -5.16 -9.02
N PRO A 146 9.35 -3.98 -8.70
CA PRO A 146 7.93 -3.84 -8.36
C PRO A 146 7.05 -3.68 -9.60
N PHE A 147 6.80 -4.78 -10.29
CA PHE A 147 5.82 -4.79 -11.37
C PHE A 147 4.41 -4.50 -10.86
N ARG A 148 3.75 -3.54 -11.50
CA ARG A 148 2.30 -3.32 -11.32
C ARG A 148 1.45 -4.41 -12.00
N THR A 149 2.02 -5.10 -12.99
CA THR A 149 1.33 -6.10 -13.83
C THR A 149 1.50 -7.54 -13.34
N ARG A 150 2.36 -7.79 -12.34
CA ARG A 150 2.47 -9.13 -11.73
C ARG A 150 1.24 -9.44 -10.89
N ASP A 151 1.00 -10.73 -10.71
CA ASP A 151 0.00 -11.21 -9.77
C ASP A 151 0.29 -10.63 -8.38
N ARG A 152 -0.80 -10.29 -7.67
CA ARG A 152 -0.71 -9.66 -6.35
C ARG A 152 0.06 -10.54 -5.37
N ALA A 153 -0.17 -11.85 -5.36
CA ALA A 153 0.51 -12.75 -4.43
C ALA A 153 2.02 -12.73 -4.63
N GLU A 154 2.49 -12.79 -5.88
CA GLU A 154 3.92 -12.71 -6.18
C GLU A 154 4.56 -11.39 -5.75
N ARG A 155 3.84 -10.28 -5.92
CA ARG A 155 4.32 -8.95 -5.55
C ARG A 155 4.47 -8.79 -4.05
N GLU A 156 3.45 -9.17 -3.27
CA GLU A 156 3.45 -9.00 -1.81
C GLU A 156 4.41 -9.99 -1.11
N MET A 157 4.70 -11.13 -1.73
CA MET A 157 5.64 -12.14 -1.20
C MET A 157 7.10 -11.67 -1.16
N ARG A 158 7.42 -10.49 -1.74
CA ARG A 158 8.78 -9.98 -1.88
C ARG A 158 8.86 -8.52 -1.45
N ALA A 159 10.01 -8.14 -0.91
CA ALA A 159 10.30 -6.74 -0.64
C ALA A 159 10.68 -6.03 -1.95
N PRO A 160 9.97 -4.97 -2.36
CA PRO A 160 10.36 -4.15 -3.50
C PRO A 160 11.77 -3.58 -3.33
N TRP A 161 12.56 -3.59 -4.40
CA TRP A 161 13.90 -2.97 -4.48
C TRP A 161 14.98 -3.58 -3.58
N LEU A 162 14.63 -4.52 -2.70
CA LEU A 162 15.60 -5.21 -1.85
C LEU A 162 16.15 -6.42 -2.60
N ASP A 163 17.23 -6.22 -3.34
CA ASP A 163 18.05 -7.30 -3.87
C ASP A 163 19.05 -7.82 -2.82
N GLU A 164 19.71 -8.92 -3.15
CA GLU A 164 20.67 -9.60 -2.26
C GLU A 164 21.90 -8.72 -1.95
N SER A 165 22.34 -7.91 -2.90
CA SER A 165 23.49 -7.02 -2.71
C SER A 165 23.16 -5.87 -1.76
N LEU A 166 21.97 -5.28 -1.88
CA LEU A 166 21.50 -4.23 -0.99
C LEU A 166 21.22 -4.77 0.41
N ASP A 167 20.65 -5.98 0.51
CA ASP A 167 20.41 -6.62 1.81
C ASP A 167 21.73 -6.94 2.53
N ALA A 168 22.72 -7.46 1.81
CA ALA A 168 24.07 -7.67 2.32
C ALA A 168 24.73 -6.35 2.77
N ALA A 169 24.69 -5.30 1.93
CA ALA A 169 25.24 -4.00 2.27
C ALA A 169 24.59 -3.37 3.51
N ARG A 170 23.27 -3.57 3.70
CA ARG A 170 22.56 -3.12 4.91
C ARG A 170 23.05 -3.86 6.16
N ALA A 171 23.25 -5.17 6.07
CA ALA A 171 23.78 -5.96 7.17
C ALA A 171 25.23 -5.56 7.50
N GLU A 172 26.08 -5.38 6.49
CA GLU A 172 27.46 -4.92 6.65
C GLU A 172 27.53 -3.53 7.27
N LEU A 173 26.68 -2.59 6.84
CA LEU A 173 26.60 -1.25 7.43
C LEU A 173 26.22 -1.31 8.92
N PHE A 174 25.27 -2.17 9.29
CA PHE A 174 24.89 -2.37 10.69
C PHE A 174 26.06 -2.92 11.51
N LEU A 175 26.76 -3.93 11.01
CA LEU A 175 27.95 -4.49 11.68
C LEU A 175 29.08 -3.46 11.80
N ALA A 176 29.33 -2.66 10.76
CA ALA A 176 30.31 -1.59 10.80
C ALA A 176 29.95 -0.50 11.84
N ALA A 177 28.65 -0.17 11.97
CA ALA A 177 28.19 0.76 13.00
C ALA A 177 28.40 0.20 14.43
N LEU A 178 28.17 -1.11 14.63
CA LEU A 178 28.46 -1.76 15.91
C LEU A 178 29.96 -1.75 16.23
N GLN A 179 30.82 -2.01 15.24
CA GLN A 179 32.27 -1.93 15.42
C GLN A 179 32.72 -0.51 15.79
N LEU A 180 32.14 0.52 15.15
CA LEU A 180 32.41 1.92 15.50
C LEU A 180 32.04 2.23 16.95
N HIS A 181 30.91 1.71 17.44
CA HIS A 181 30.51 1.85 18.84
C HIS A 181 31.48 1.14 19.79
N GLU A 182 31.90 -0.09 19.45
CA GLU A 182 32.89 -0.84 20.21
C GLU A 182 34.22 -0.08 20.31
N ASP A 183 34.75 0.37 19.17
CA ASP A 183 36.01 1.11 19.10
C ASP A 183 35.91 2.43 19.89
N PHE A 184 34.79 3.15 19.78
CA PHE A 184 34.55 4.36 20.56
C PHE A 184 34.57 4.08 22.06
N LEU A 185 33.86 3.05 22.51
CA LEU A 185 33.81 2.65 23.93
C LEU A 185 35.19 2.21 24.44
N ALA A 186 35.97 1.50 23.62
CA ALA A 186 37.32 1.07 23.96
C ALA A 186 38.30 2.24 24.08
N ASN A 187 38.25 3.19 23.14
CA ASN A 187 39.12 4.37 23.15
C ASN A 187 38.76 5.38 24.25
N ALA A 188 37.48 5.46 24.63
CA ALA A 188 36.98 6.34 25.69
C ALA A 188 36.72 5.60 27.02
N ALA A 189 37.33 4.43 27.24
CA ALA A 189 36.95 3.49 28.30
C ALA A 189 36.91 4.11 29.72
N GLY A 190 37.85 5.00 30.04
CA GLY A 190 37.90 5.67 31.35
C GLY A 190 36.66 6.53 31.61
N ASP A 191 36.33 7.40 30.68
CA ASP A 191 35.15 8.28 30.76
C ASP A 191 33.85 7.47 30.64
N MET A 192 33.84 6.45 29.79
CA MET A 192 32.67 5.59 29.58
C MET A 192 32.34 4.70 30.75
N LEU A 193 33.33 4.18 31.47
CA LEU A 193 33.06 3.41 32.69
C LEU A 193 32.37 4.28 33.75
N ASN A 194 32.81 5.52 33.93
CA ASN A 194 32.21 6.47 34.86
C ASN A 194 30.80 6.89 34.40
N GLY A 195 30.65 7.21 33.10
CA GLY A 195 29.37 7.57 32.50
C GLY A 195 28.33 6.44 32.58
N LEU A 196 28.73 5.19 32.31
CA LEU A 196 27.85 4.04 32.40
C LEU A 196 27.45 3.71 33.84
N ARG A 197 28.35 3.89 34.82
CA ARG A 197 27.99 3.77 36.25
C ARG A 197 26.94 4.80 36.64
N ALA A 198 27.15 6.07 36.28
CA ALA A 198 26.18 7.12 36.52
C ALA A 198 24.85 6.84 35.79
N ALA A 199 24.89 6.28 34.58
CA ALA A 199 23.70 5.87 33.86
C ALA A 199 22.94 4.73 34.57
N MET A 200 23.65 3.74 35.13
CA MET A 200 23.05 2.68 35.93
C MET A 200 22.37 3.22 37.19
N ASP A 201 22.97 4.21 37.87
CA ASP A 201 22.35 4.84 39.04
C ASP A 201 21.04 5.58 38.67
N VAL A 202 21.03 6.28 37.52
CA VAL A 202 19.83 6.95 36.98
C VAL A 202 18.75 5.93 36.60
N ILE A 203 19.10 4.87 35.88
CA ILE A 203 18.15 3.85 35.41
C ILE A 203 17.61 3.01 36.59
N GLY A 204 18.47 2.72 37.57
CA GLY A 204 18.10 2.01 38.80
C GLY A 204 17.25 2.85 39.76
N GLY A 205 17.15 4.16 39.54
CA GLY A 205 16.42 5.08 40.42
C GLY A 205 17.16 5.39 41.72
N GLU A 206 18.47 5.11 41.79
CA GLU A 206 19.35 5.40 42.93
C GLU A 206 19.98 6.80 42.84
N SER A 207 19.68 7.54 41.77
CA SER A 207 20.23 8.87 41.50
C SER A 207 19.70 9.96 42.46
N PRO A 208 20.48 11.02 42.73
CA PRO A 208 20.04 12.15 43.55
C PRO A 208 18.71 12.76 43.09
N SER A 209 17.84 13.11 44.04
CA SER A 209 16.46 13.57 43.82
C SER A 209 16.30 14.90 43.06
N GLN A 210 17.39 15.58 42.71
CA GLN A 210 17.41 16.89 42.03
C GLN A 210 18.43 16.94 40.88
N LEU A 211 18.56 15.87 40.10
CA LEU A 211 19.34 15.92 38.87
C LEU A 211 18.64 16.78 37.80
N GLU A 212 19.42 17.64 37.14
CA GLU A 212 19.00 18.38 35.96
C GLU A 212 18.61 17.41 34.82
N GLU A 213 17.56 17.75 34.07
CA GLU A 213 17.09 16.95 32.93
C GLU A 213 18.23 16.63 31.93
N GLU A 214 19.12 17.58 31.68
CA GLU A 214 20.23 17.41 30.74
C GLU A 214 21.18 16.27 31.16
N LYS A 215 21.41 16.11 32.47
CA LYS A 215 22.27 15.05 33.01
C LYS A 215 21.57 13.70 32.93
N ILE A 216 20.27 13.64 33.19
CA ILE A 216 19.45 12.43 33.01
C ILE A 216 19.44 12.01 31.55
N ARG A 217 19.28 12.97 30.62
CA ARG A 217 19.34 12.72 29.18
C ARG A 217 20.70 12.19 28.75
N ALA A 218 21.79 12.81 29.22
CA ALA A 218 23.15 12.38 28.92
C ALA A 218 23.44 10.96 29.46
N ALA A 219 22.93 10.61 30.64
CA ALA A 219 23.00 9.27 31.19
C ALA A 219 22.31 8.23 30.28
N TRP A 220 21.09 8.52 29.83
CA TRP A 220 20.38 7.65 28.87
C TRP A 220 21.11 7.55 27.53
N GLN A 221 21.64 8.65 27.00
CA GLN A 221 22.42 8.64 25.75
C GLN A 221 23.69 7.78 25.89
N THR A 222 24.39 7.89 27.02
CA THR A 222 25.57 7.07 27.32
C THR A 222 25.20 5.60 27.40
N PHE A 223 24.08 5.27 28.05
CA PHE A 223 23.56 3.90 28.10
C PHE A 223 23.24 3.36 26.71
N PHE A 224 22.57 4.16 25.86
CA PHE A 224 22.19 3.75 24.50
C PHE A 224 23.39 3.52 23.55
N MET A 225 24.59 4.02 23.89
CA MET A 225 25.81 3.67 23.14
C MET A 225 26.15 2.18 23.25
N ALA A 226 25.90 1.57 24.41
CA ALA A 226 26.17 0.16 24.68
C ALA A 226 24.93 -0.72 24.48
N VAL A 227 23.74 -0.21 24.81
CA VAL A 227 22.47 -0.96 24.76
C VAL A 227 21.51 -0.24 23.81
N PRO A 228 21.43 -0.63 22.53
CA PRO A 228 20.68 0.14 21.52
C PRO A 228 19.15 0.01 21.64
N LEU A 229 18.64 -0.92 22.45
CA LEU A 229 17.21 -1.20 22.58
C LEU A 229 16.84 -1.47 24.04
N VAL A 230 15.74 -0.85 24.50
CA VAL A 230 15.14 -1.07 25.82
C VAL A 230 13.66 -1.41 25.65
N SER A 231 13.24 -2.54 26.22
CA SER A 231 11.84 -2.97 26.23
C SER A 231 11.21 -2.74 27.61
N THR A 232 10.04 -2.11 27.66
CA THR A 232 9.25 -1.93 28.90
C THR A 232 7.75 -1.91 28.58
N THR A 233 6.91 -2.17 29.58
CA THR A 233 5.46 -1.94 29.48
C THR A 233 5.13 -0.46 29.72
N PHE A 234 3.97 -0.01 29.23
CA PHE A 234 3.50 1.36 29.49
C PHE A 234 3.35 1.68 30.98
N ALA A 235 2.96 0.69 31.80
CA ALA A 235 2.82 0.86 33.25
C ALA A 235 4.14 1.22 33.93
N SER A 236 5.27 0.73 33.41
CA SER A 236 6.60 1.01 33.97
C SER A 236 7.32 2.18 33.27
N PHE A 237 6.91 2.51 32.04
CA PHE A 237 7.57 3.52 31.20
C PHE A 237 7.70 4.88 31.92
N GLY A 238 6.60 5.35 32.52
CA GLY A 238 6.58 6.66 33.18
C GLY A 238 7.57 6.78 34.35
N ARG A 239 7.80 5.69 35.08
CA ARG A 239 8.78 5.64 36.17
C ARG A 239 10.21 5.47 35.66
N MET A 240 10.40 4.58 34.68
CA MET A 240 11.72 4.27 34.12
C MET A 240 12.36 5.49 33.43
N PHE A 241 11.57 6.21 32.63
CA PHE A 241 12.02 7.40 31.90
C PHE A 241 11.62 8.70 32.61
N ALA A 242 11.49 8.65 33.94
CA ALA A 242 11.24 9.84 34.74
C ALA A 242 12.37 10.87 34.53
N GLY A 243 12.01 12.16 34.49
CA GLY A 243 12.96 13.24 34.30
C GLY A 243 13.39 13.52 32.85
N LEU A 244 13.04 12.68 31.87
CA LEU A 244 13.26 13.00 30.45
C LEU A 244 12.14 13.91 29.90
N GLY A 245 12.45 15.03 29.26
CA GLY A 245 11.45 15.90 28.65
C GLY A 245 10.93 15.41 27.31
N ALA A 246 10.20 16.31 26.64
CA ALA A 246 9.66 16.06 25.30
C ALA A 246 10.77 15.67 24.32
N GLU A 247 10.47 14.73 23.42
CA GLU A 247 11.37 14.37 22.29
C GLU A 247 12.80 13.96 22.69
N SER A 248 13.00 13.51 23.93
CA SER A 248 14.31 13.06 24.46
C SER A 248 14.76 11.72 23.89
N LEU A 249 13.83 10.89 23.41
CA LEU A 249 14.08 9.59 22.81
C LEU A 249 13.95 9.68 21.28
N GLY A 250 14.84 9.01 20.55
CA GLY A 250 14.83 9.05 19.09
C GLY A 250 13.65 8.30 18.47
N TRP A 251 13.39 7.09 18.95
CA TRP A 251 12.34 6.21 18.44
C TRP A 251 11.59 5.51 19.57
N LEU A 252 10.28 5.40 19.42
CA LEU A 252 9.40 4.56 20.22
C LEU A 252 8.72 3.54 19.31
N LEU A 253 8.87 2.26 19.65
CA LEU A 253 8.17 1.17 18.99
C LEU A 253 7.08 0.67 19.96
N ILE A 254 5.83 0.69 19.52
CA ILE A 254 4.69 0.20 20.27
C ILE A 254 4.20 -1.08 19.59
N ASP A 255 4.44 -2.22 20.22
CA ASP A 255 3.89 -3.50 19.79
C ASP A 255 2.50 -3.74 20.41
N GLU A 256 1.70 -4.58 19.77
CA GLU A 256 0.30 -4.87 20.15
C GLU A 256 -0.57 -3.61 20.35
N ALA A 257 -0.34 -2.59 19.52
CA ALA A 257 -0.99 -1.28 19.60
C ALA A 257 -2.52 -1.34 19.48
N GLY A 258 -3.06 -2.43 18.90
CA GLY A 258 -4.50 -2.70 18.80
C GLY A 258 -5.18 -2.88 20.16
N GLN A 259 -4.42 -3.25 21.18
CA GLN A 259 -4.92 -3.51 22.54
C GLN A 259 -4.47 -2.48 23.56
N ALA A 260 -3.56 -1.59 23.17
CA ALA A 260 -3.10 -0.52 24.03
C ALA A 260 -4.17 0.58 24.10
N CYS A 261 -4.64 0.91 25.31
CA CYS A 261 -5.41 2.12 25.53
C CYS A 261 -4.54 3.34 25.16
N PRO A 262 -5.05 4.31 24.36
CA PRO A 262 -4.27 5.48 23.95
C PRO A 262 -3.66 6.25 25.12
N GLN A 263 -4.39 6.33 26.25
CA GLN A 263 -3.99 7.04 27.45
C GLN A 263 -2.68 6.51 28.05
N HIS A 264 -2.42 5.21 27.91
CA HIS A 264 -1.18 4.59 28.41
C HIS A 264 0.04 4.98 27.57
N ALA A 265 -0.14 5.26 26.28
CA ALA A 265 0.95 5.56 25.37
C ALA A 265 1.35 7.04 25.35
N VAL A 266 0.47 7.96 25.77
CA VAL A 266 0.68 9.43 25.68
C VAL A 266 2.03 9.86 26.26
N GLY A 267 2.38 9.38 27.46
CA GLY A 267 3.64 9.75 28.12
C GLY A 267 4.89 9.24 27.39
N ALA A 268 4.79 8.11 26.68
CA ALA A 268 5.88 7.58 25.87
C ALA A 268 6.00 8.33 24.54
N ILE A 269 4.87 8.60 23.89
CA ILE A 269 4.79 9.37 22.65
C ILE A 269 5.38 10.77 22.86
N TRP A 270 5.00 11.46 23.93
CA TRP A 270 5.49 12.81 24.24
C TRP A 270 7.02 12.89 24.38
N ARG A 271 7.66 11.84 24.94
CA ARG A 271 9.11 11.77 25.11
C ARG A 271 9.86 11.34 23.85
N SER A 272 9.18 11.05 22.75
CA SER A 272 9.78 10.41 21.57
C SER A 272 9.64 11.27 20.32
N GLN A 273 10.71 11.38 19.53
CA GLN A 273 10.72 12.13 18.27
C GLN A 273 9.93 11.42 17.18
N ARG A 274 9.97 10.08 17.17
CA ARG A 274 9.33 9.24 16.16
C ARG A 274 8.65 8.05 16.83
N VAL A 275 7.47 7.70 16.34
CA VAL A 275 6.66 6.61 16.87
C VAL A 275 6.29 5.65 15.74
N LEU A 276 6.56 4.37 15.95
CA LEU A 276 6.06 3.28 15.12
C LEU A 276 5.11 2.45 15.97
N ALA A 277 3.83 2.45 15.61
CA ALA A 277 2.81 1.61 16.23
C ALA A 277 2.50 0.42 15.33
N VAL A 278 2.59 -0.78 15.90
CA VAL A 278 2.31 -2.05 15.23
C VAL A 278 1.26 -2.78 16.04
N GLY A 279 0.19 -3.19 15.39
CA GLY A 279 -0.90 -3.90 16.02
C GLY A 279 -2.00 -4.18 15.02
N ASP A 280 -2.95 -5.01 15.45
CA ASP A 280 -4.09 -5.40 14.64
C ASP A 280 -5.39 -4.92 15.32
N PRO A 281 -6.11 -3.93 14.74
CA PRO A 281 -7.34 -3.43 15.33
C PRO A 281 -8.50 -4.46 15.23
N LEU A 282 -8.32 -5.53 14.45
CA LEU A 282 -9.33 -6.56 14.18
C LEU A 282 -9.16 -7.82 15.02
N GLN A 283 -8.11 -7.88 15.86
CA GLN A 283 -7.92 -8.92 16.87
C GLN A 283 -8.60 -8.53 18.19
N LEU A 284 -7.83 -8.33 19.27
CA LEU A 284 -8.37 -8.01 20.59
C LEU A 284 -8.38 -6.50 20.82
N GLN A 285 -9.44 -6.02 21.45
CA GLN A 285 -9.58 -4.63 21.86
C GLN A 285 -8.94 -4.39 23.23
N PRO A 286 -8.66 -3.12 23.59
CA PRO A 286 -8.17 -2.79 24.92
C PRO A 286 -9.12 -3.25 26.02
N VAL A 287 -8.58 -3.82 27.10
CA VAL A 287 -9.38 -4.27 28.25
C VAL A 287 -9.67 -3.07 29.16
N VAL A 288 -10.94 -2.70 29.28
CA VAL A 288 -11.40 -1.59 30.13
C VAL A 288 -12.23 -2.13 31.29
N THR A 289 -11.84 -1.79 32.52
CA THR A 289 -12.55 -2.20 33.74
C THR A 289 -13.70 -1.28 34.11
N MET A 290 -13.68 -0.03 33.61
CA MET A 290 -14.73 0.95 33.88
C MET A 290 -16.02 0.61 33.13
N PRO A 291 -17.20 0.67 33.79
CA PRO A 291 -18.49 0.46 33.12
C PRO A 291 -18.72 1.47 31.98
N ARG A 292 -19.17 0.98 30.81
CA ARG A 292 -19.36 1.79 29.59
C ARG A 292 -20.19 3.06 29.81
N LYS A 293 -21.26 2.97 30.59
CA LYS A 293 -22.14 4.11 30.88
C LYS A 293 -21.38 5.23 31.59
N SER A 294 -20.61 4.89 32.63
CA SER A 294 -19.81 5.85 33.39
C SER A 294 -18.77 6.52 32.50
N THR A 295 -18.07 5.76 31.66
CA THR A 295 -17.08 6.31 30.73
C THR A 295 -17.70 7.30 29.75
N ARG A 296 -18.88 6.98 29.18
CA ARG A 296 -19.61 7.85 28.25
C ARG A 296 -20.13 9.11 28.93
N ASP A 297 -20.67 9.00 30.14
CA ASP A 297 -21.19 10.15 30.88
C ASP A 297 -20.07 11.14 31.22
N ILE A 298 -18.89 10.65 31.64
CA ILE A 298 -17.70 11.49 31.89
C ILE A 298 -17.23 12.16 30.59
N ALA A 299 -17.10 11.38 29.51
CA ALA A 299 -16.64 11.90 28.23
C ALA A 299 -17.57 12.98 27.68
N LYS A 300 -18.88 12.77 27.76
CA LYS A 300 -19.89 13.76 27.38
C LYS A 300 -19.79 15.02 28.24
N GLY A 301 -19.57 14.88 29.55
CA GLY A 301 -19.38 16.02 30.46
C GLY A 301 -18.13 16.85 30.17
N LEU A 302 -17.08 16.24 29.62
CA LEU A 302 -15.81 16.88 29.26
C LEU A 302 -15.70 17.25 27.76
N GLY A 303 -16.73 16.99 26.95
CA GLY A 303 -16.71 17.24 25.51
C GLY A 303 -15.76 16.32 24.72
N VAL A 304 -15.43 15.14 25.25
CA VAL A 304 -14.56 14.16 24.59
C VAL A 304 -15.40 13.26 23.67
N SER A 305 -14.99 13.18 22.40
CA SER A 305 -15.64 12.30 21.41
C SER A 305 -15.38 10.82 21.71
N GLU A 306 -16.36 9.96 21.39
CA GLU A 306 -16.24 8.49 21.52
C GLU A 306 -15.07 7.91 20.72
N ALA A 307 -14.59 8.61 19.68
CA ALA A 307 -13.44 8.22 18.89
C ALA A 307 -12.10 8.16 19.67
N TRP A 308 -12.07 8.62 20.91
CA TRP A 308 -10.89 8.60 21.80
C TRP A 308 -11.04 7.63 22.97
N ILE A 309 -12.18 6.93 23.06
CA ILE A 309 -12.56 6.14 24.23
C ILE A 309 -12.33 4.65 23.93
N PRO A 310 -11.51 3.95 24.72
CA PRO A 310 -11.43 2.49 24.68
C PRO A 310 -12.74 1.85 25.17
N PRO A 311 -13.11 0.65 24.68
CA PRO A 311 -12.37 -0.23 23.78
C PRO A 311 -12.45 0.14 22.29
N GLU A 312 -13.29 1.10 21.91
CA GLU A 312 -13.48 1.52 20.51
C GLU A 312 -12.24 2.22 19.93
N ALA A 313 -11.47 2.91 20.79
CA ALA A 313 -10.18 3.49 20.45
C ALA A 313 -9.01 2.69 21.04
N SER A 314 -7.98 2.45 20.23
CA SER A 314 -6.68 1.93 20.62
C SER A 314 -5.56 2.80 20.06
N VAL A 315 -4.32 2.57 20.49
CA VAL A 315 -3.16 3.26 19.89
C VAL A 315 -3.12 3.03 18.38
N GLN A 316 -3.41 1.80 17.93
CA GLN A 316 -3.44 1.45 16.50
C GLN A 316 -4.52 2.22 15.75
N THR A 317 -5.78 2.22 16.22
CA THR A 317 -6.87 2.88 15.47
C THR A 317 -6.67 4.40 15.36
N LEU A 318 -6.06 5.02 16.36
CA LEU A 318 -5.71 6.44 16.29
C LEU A 318 -4.52 6.71 15.36
N ALA A 319 -3.53 5.81 15.31
CA ALA A 319 -2.42 5.88 14.36
C ALA A 319 -2.89 5.67 12.91
N ASP A 320 -3.77 4.69 12.68
CA ASP A 320 -4.39 4.41 11.38
C ASP A 320 -5.13 5.64 10.85
N ARG A 321 -5.91 6.30 11.71
CA ARG A 321 -6.72 7.47 11.36
C ARG A 321 -5.92 8.62 10.75
N VAL A 322 -4.66 8.80 11.14
CA VAL A 322 -3.79 9.89 10.66
C VAL A 322 -2.79 9.43 9.60
N SER A 323 -2.77 8.14 9.28
CA SER A 323 -1.83 7.57 8.32
C SER A 323 -2.24 7.86 6.88
N HIS A 324 -1.26 8.26 6.06
CA HIS A 324 -1.50 8.58 4.65
C HIS A 324 -1.65 7.32 3.77
N TYR A 325 -0.94 6.25 4.13
CA TYR A 325 -0.93 5.00 3.39
C TYR A 325 -1.71 3.93 4.12
N GLY A 326 -2.65 3.30 3.42
CA GLY A 326 -3.51 2.29 4.01
C GLY A 326 -4.50 1.73 3.00
N THR A 327 -5.40 0.90 3.49
CA THR A 327 -6.51 0.36 2.73
C THR A 327 -7.75 0.28 3.62
N VAL A 328 -8.89 0.00 3.00
CA VAL A 328 -10.15 -0.22 3.71
C VAL A 328 -10.43 -1.72 3.73
N LEU A 329 -10.67 -2.25 4.92
CA LEU A 329 -11.19 -3.61 5.11
C LEU A 329 -12.71 -3.52 5.32
N GLY A 330 -13.46 -4.33 4.56
CA GLY A 330 -14.91 -4.41 4.66
C GLY A 330 -15.36 -5.51 5.63
N ARG A 331 -16.35 -5.19 6.47
CA ARG A 331 -17.17 -6.16 7.21
C ARG A 331 -18.64 -5.86 6.95
N GLY A 332 -19.12 -6.26 5.77
CA GLY A 332 -20.48 -5.89 5.34
C GLY A 332 -20.63 -4.37 5.21
N GLU A 333 -21.43 -3.75 6.08
CA GLU A 333 -21.65 -2.29 6.10
C GLU A 333 -20.53 -1.51 6.83
N ASP A 334 -19.77 -2.16 7.71
CA ASP A 334 -18.71 -1.52 8.48
C ASP A 334 -17.39 -1.50 7.68
N ARG A 335 -16.85 -0.31 7.46
CA ARG A 335 -15.58 -0.09 6.77
C ARG A 335 -14.53 0.42 7.75
N VAL A 336 -13.42 -0.31 7.87
CA VAL A 336 -12.31 0.06 8.76
C VAL A 336 -11.09 0.43 7.91
N TRP A 337 -10.57 1.64 8.10
CA TRP A 337 -9.30 2.06 7.54
C TRP A 337 -8.16 1.46 8.36
N VAL A 338 -7.23 0.77 7.68
CA VAL A 338 -6.02 0.20 8.28
C VAL A 338 -4.80 0.72 7.55
N SER A 339 -3.79 1.16 8.31
CA SER A 339 -2.55 1.68 7.72
C SER A 339 -1.58 0.55 7.40
N ALA A 340 -0.88 0.70 6.26
CA ALA A 340 0.21 -0.18 5.81
C ALA A 340 0.09 -1.68 6.19
N PRO A 341 -1.02 -2.37 5.84
CA PRO A 341 -1.26 -3.74 6.31
C PRO A 341 -0.24 -4.73 5.75
N LEU A 342 0.26 -5.63 6.59
CA LEU A 342 1.07 -6.77 6.15
C LEU A 342 0.14 -7.88 5.64
N THR A 343 0.19 -8.13 4.34
CA THR A 343 -0.79 -9.03 3.68
C THR A 343 -0.33 -10.48 3.59
N VAL A 344 0.97 -10.76 3.74
CA VAL A 344 1.51 -12.12 3.63
C VAL A 344 1.56 -12.80 4.98
N HIS A 345 0.83 -13.92 5.09
CA HIS A 345 0.77 -14.75 6.26
C HIS A 345 1.66 -15.98 6.12
N ARG A 346 2.60 -16.17 7.05
CA ARG A 346 3.61 -17.25 6.99
C ARG A 346 3.48 -18.28 8.10
N ARG A 347 2.40 -18.23 8.89
CA ARG A 347 2.31 -18.94 10.17
C ARG A 347 1.46 -20.20 10.14
N CYS A 348 0.17 -20.05 9.93
CA CYS A 348 -0.85 -21.09 10.09
C CYS A 348 -1.20 -21.76 8.77
N ASP A 349 -1.36 -23.08 8.82
CA ASP A 349 -1.88 -23.89 7.71
C ASP A 349 -3.39 -23.66 7.48
N ASP A 350 -3.91 -24.13 6.35
CA ASP A 350 -5.35 -24.24 6.14
C ASP A 350 -5.94 -25.41 6.96
N PRO A 351 -7.17 -25.29 7.49
CA PRO A 351 -8.15 -24.25 7.21
C PRO A 351 -8.04 -22.98 8.06
N MET A 352 -7.11 -22.91 9.03
CA MET A 352 -7.02 -21.77 9.95
C MET A 352 -6.72 -20.46 9.22
N PHE A 353 -5.81 -20.50 8.24
CA PHE A 353 -5.49 -19.32 7.42
C PHE A 353 -6.73 -18.82 6.65
N SER A 354 -7.35 -19.68 5.84
CA SER A 354 -8.53 -19.31 5.06
C SER A 354 -9.68 -18.84 5.94
N LEU A 355 -9.91 -19.50 7.08
CA LEU A 355 -10.92 -19.09 8.05
C LEU A 355 -10.65 -17.67 8.58
N CYS A 356 -9.47 -17.39 9.12
CA CYS A 356 -9.10 -16.06 9.61
C CYS A 356 -9.21 -14.99 8.52
N ASN A 357 -8.69 -15.28 7.32
CA ASN A 357 -8.69 -14.35 6.21
C ASN A 357 -10.12 -13.97 5.78
N GLN A 358 -11.03 -14.95 5.76
CA GLN A 358 -12.43 -14.74 5.42
C GLN A 358 -13.19 -13.98 6.50
N ILE A 359 -13.06 -14.37 7.78
CA ILE A 359 -13.88 -13.80 8.86
C ILE A 359 -13.40 -12.42 9.30
N ALA A 360 -12.09 -12.14 9.20
CA ALA A 360 -11.49 -10.95 9.78
C ALA A 360 -10.92 -9.97 8.76
N TYR A 361 -10.43 -10.43 7.60
CA TYR A 361 -9.59 -9.62 6.70
C TYR A 361 -10.10 -9.49 5.26
N ASP A 362 -11.37 -9.83 5.00
CA ASP A 362 -12.01 -9.65 3.68
C ASP A 362 -11.24 -10.30 2.51
N GLY A 363 -10.56 -11.42 2.79
CA GLY A 363 -9.77 -12.15 1.79
C GLY A 363 -8.48 -11.47 1.34
N ILE A 364 -8.07 -10.36 1.96
CA ILE A 364 -6.88 -9.60 1.54
C ILE A 364 -5.57 -10.36 1.77
N MET A 365 -5.52 -11.31 2.72
CA MET A 365 -4.27 -11.98 3.07
C MET A 365 -3.86 -13.02 2.03
N ILE A 366 -2.57 -13.26 1.91
CA ILE A 366 -1.94 -14.22 1.01
C ILE A 366 -1.17 -15.24 1.85
N SER A 367 -1.35 -16.53 1.56
CA SER A 367 -0.57 -17.58 2.23
C SER A 367 0.84 -17.61 1.65
N GLY A 368 1.83 -17.34 2.51
CA GLY A 368 3.26 -17.55 2.27
C GLY A 368 3.81 -18.69 3.12
N VAL A 369 2.95 -19.62 3.55
CA VAL A 369 3.36 -20.78 4.35
C VAL A 369 4.08 -21.78 3.45
N HIS A 370 5.31 -22.12 3.83
CA HIS A 370 6.09 -23.15 3.17
C HIS A 370 6.49 -24.21 4.21
N ARG A 371 6.04 -25.45 4.00
CA ARG A 371 6.43 -26.62 4.79
C ARG A 371 7.39 -27.48 3.98
N ARG A 372 8.44 -27.99 4.62
CA ARG A 372 9.38 -28.95 4.00
C ARG A 372 8.85 -30.36 4.27
N LEU A 373 8.07 -30.89 3.34
CA LEU A 373 7.41 -32.19 3.50
C LEU A 373 8.31 -33.37 3.08
N ASP A 374 9.31 -33.11 2.24
CA ASP A 374 10.20 -34.13 1.66
C ASP A 374 11.55 -34.25 2.39
N ASP A 375 11.68 -33.66 3.59
CA ASP A 375 12.91 -33.73 4.38
C ASP A 375 13.03 -35.10 5.06
N LEU A 376 13.88 -35.96 4.49
CA LEU A 376 14.11 -37.33 4.99
C LEU A 376 14.85 -37.36 6.34
N GLU A 377 15.64 -36.33 6.67
CA GLU A 377 16.36 -36.24 7.94
C GLU A 377 15.47 -35.72 9.06
N ARG A 378 14.48 -34.89 8.72
CA ARG A 378 13.51 -34.29 9.65
C ARG A 378 12.10 -34.34 9.08
N PRO A 379 11.46 -35.52 9.05
CA PRO A 379 10.13 -35.67 8.48
C PRO A 379 9.13 -34.81 9.26
N ASP A 380 8.26 -34.13 8.53
CA ASP A 380 7.18 -33.35 9.13
C ASP A 380 6.19 -34.30 9.84
N LEU A 381 5.90 -34.00 11.10
CA LEU A 381 5.04 -34.83 11.93
C LEU A 381 3.56 -34.70 11.55
N PHE A 382 3.16 -33.60 10.93
CA PHE A 382 1.76 -33.31 10.66
C PHE A 382 1.36 -33.76 9.27
N ASP A 383 2.20 -33.45 8.30
CA ASP A 383 1.96 -33.65 6.87
C ASP A 383 3.11 -34.44 6.24
N GLY A 384 2.88 -35.08 5.09
CA GLY A 384 3.91 -35.81 4.38
C GLY A 384 3.47 -36.19 2.97
N PRO A 385 4.38 -36.71 2.14
CA PRO A 385 4.09 -37.07 0.75
C PRO A 385 3.02 -38.17 0.61
N GLU A 386 2.86 -39.02 1.63
CA GLU A 386 1.86 -40.09 1.68
C GLU A 386 0.55 -39.68 2.38
N GLY A 387 0.44 -38.41 2.81
CA GLY A 387 -0.71 -37.89 3.55
C GLY A 387 -0.39 -37.50 5.01
N PRO A 388 -1.40 -36.99 5.74
CA PRO A 388 -1.21 -36.45 7.08
C PRO A 388 -1.02 -37.54 8.13
N ARG A 389 0.11 -37.52 8.85
CA ARG A 389 0.39 -38.44 9.98
C ARG A 389 -0.40 -38.07 11.24
N ILE A 390 -0.64 -36.78 11.42
CA ILE A 390 -1.53 -36.24 12.45
C ILE A 390 -2.80 -35.74 11.77
N THR A 391 -3.94 -36.24 12.25
CA THR A 391 -5.24 -35.97 11.65
C THR A 391 -5.47 -34.48 11.45
N SER A 392 -6.01 -34.10 10.29
CA SER A 392 -6.35 -32.72 9.98
C SER A 392 -7.24 -32.05 11.01
N SER A 393 -7.20 -30.72 11.03
CA SER A 393 -8.06 -29.87 11.87
C SER A 393 -9.52 -30.30 11.77
N ARG A 394 -10.20 -30.46 12.90
CA ARG A 394 -11.59 -30.97 12.96
C ARG A 394 -12.33 -30.54 14.21
N TRP A 395 -13.66 -30.65 14.14
CA TRP A 395 -14.56 -30.47 15.27
C TRP A 395 -14.99 -31.84 15.83
N PHE A 396 -14.59 -32.14 17.07
CA PHE A 396 -15.09 -33.27 17.84
C PHE A 396 -16.44 -32.90 18.47
N ASP A 397 -17.52 -33.40 17.88
CA ASP A 397 -18.87 -33.12 18.36
C ASP A 397 -19.15 -33.89 19.66
N VAL A 398 -19.28 -33.14 20.75
CA VAL A 398 -19.55 -33.67 22.08
C VAL A 398 -20.67 -32.85 22.70
N PRO A 399 -21.94 -33.34 22.61
CA PRO A 399 -23.10 -32.63 23.12
C PRO A 399 -22.98 -32.26 24.59
N ALA A 400 -23.42 -31.05 24.94
CA ALA A 400 -23.43 -30.59 26.32
C ALA A 400 -24.69 -31.14 27.01
N THR A 401 -24.51 -31.86 28.11
CA THR A 401 -25.61 -32.53 28.83
C THR A 401 -25.75 -32.07 30.28
N GLN A 402 -24.72 -31.45 30.86
CA GLN A 402 -24.72 -31.00 32.25
C GLN A 402 -25.30 -29.58 32.33
N ARG A 403 -26.44 -29.43 33.01
CA ARG A 403 -27.08 -28.12 33.25
C ARG A 403 -26.47 -27.42 34.47
N GLY A 404 -26.42 -26.09 34.45
CA GLY A 404 -25.96 -25.27 35.57
C GLY A 404 -24.44 -25.07 35.64
N THR A 405 -23.68 -25.59 34.68
CA THR A 405 -22.22 -25.42 34.59
C THR A 405 -21.76 -25.32 33.14
N HIS A 406 -20.74 -24.50 32.89
CA HIS A 406 -20.09 -24.45 31.59
C HIS A 406 -19.11 -25.60 31.38
N LEU A 407 -18.64 -26.21 32.46
CA LEU A 407 -17.76 -27.36 32.43
C LEU A 407 -18.56 -28.60 32.04
N GLN A 408 -18.11 -29.28 30.99
CA GLN A 408 -18.75 -30.48 30.46
C GLN A 408 -17.75 -31.63 30.53
N ASP A 409 -17.93 -32.57 31.46
CA ASP A 409 -16.93 -33.61 31.75
C ASP A 409 -16.59 -34.45 30.52
N ARG A 410 -17.61 -34.81 29.71
CA ARG A 410 -17.43 -35.54 28.46
C ARG A 410 -16.51 -34.82 27.46
N GLN A 411 -16.49 -33.49 27.46
CA GLN A 411 -15.60 -32.71 26.60
C GLN A 411 -14.15 -32.77 27.13
N ILE A 412 -13.97 -32.79 28.46
CA ILE A 412 -12.64 -32.95 29.09
C ILE A 412 -12.10 -34.37 28.87
N ASP A 413 -12.95 -35.38 28.94
CA ASP A 413 -12.57 -36.77 28.66
C ASP A 413 -12.14 -36.93 27.19
N CYS A 414 -12.91 -36.35 26.26
CA CYS A 414 -12.56 -36.30 24.84
C CYS A 414 -11.19 -35.63 24.64
N LEU A 415 -10.95 -34.48 25.27
CA LEU A 415 -9.65 -33.80 25.23
C LEU A 415 -8.52 -34.73 25.71
N CYS A 416 -8.68 -35.37 26.87
CA CYS A 416 -7.67 -36.29 27.41
C CYS A 416 -7.35 -37.43 26.45
N GLN A 417 -8.36 -37.99 25.78
CA GLN A 417 -8.20 -39.04 24.78
C GLN A 417 -7.40 -38.54 23.57
N GLN A 418 -7.77 -37.38 23.02
CA GLN A 418 -7.09 -36.82 21.84
C GLN A 418 -5.65 -36.40 22.18
N LEU A 419 -5.41 -35.79 23.34
CA LEU A 419 -4.07 -35.44 23.81
C LEU A 419 -3.18 -36.68 23.91
N SER A 420 -3.68 -37.75 24.54
CA SER A 420 -2.93 -39.00 24.68
C SER A 420 -2.60 -39.60 23.31
N GLY A 421 -3.52 -39.51 22.34
CA GLY A 421 -3.28 -39.94 20.96
C GLY A 421 -2.21 -39.12 20.23
N LEU A 422 -2.20 -37.80 20.38
CA LEU A 422 -1.18 -36.93 19.76
C LEU A 422 0.21 -37.16 20.37
N ILE A 423 0.30 -37.22 21.70
CA ILE A 423 1.55 -37.46 22.41
C ILE A 423 2.10 -38.85 22.05
N GLY A 424 1.22 -39.86 21.98
CA GLY A 424 1.59 -41.21 21.54
C GLY A 424 2.09 -41.30 20.09
N ARG A 425 1.73 -40.33 19.24
CA ARG A 425 2.24 -40.18 17.86
C ARG A 425 3.49 -39.30 17.76
N GLY A 426 4.04 -38.85 18.89
CA GLY A 426 5.29 -38.09 18.96
C GLY A 426 5.14 -36.58 18.91
N VAL A 427 3.92 -36.02 19.06
CA VAL A 427 3.75 -34.58 19.22
C VAL A 427 4.23 -34.17 20.60
N ASP A 428 5.19 -33.24 20.65
CA ASP A 428 5.72 -32.67 21.89
C ASP A 428 4.59 -31.94 22.67
N PRO A 429 4.30 -32.33 23.93
CA PRO A 429 3.32 -31.66 24.78
C PRO A 429 3.52 -30.13 24.87
N ALA A 430 4.77 -29.66 24.87
CA ALA A 430 5.09 -28.23 24.93
C ALA A 430 4.66 -27.45 23.67
N ARG A 431 4.23 -28.15 22.61
CA ARG A 431 3.72 -27.56 21.37
C ARG A 431 2.20 -27.65 21.23
N ILE A 432 1.52 -28.02 22.30
CA ILE A 432 0.07 -28.10 22.37
C ILE A 432 -0.44 -27.05 23.36
N ILE A 433 -1.41 -26.25 22.93
CA ILE A 433 -2.11 -25.30 23.81
C ILE A 433 -3.61 -25.62 23.86
N VAL A 434 -4.20 -25.47 25.03
CA VAL A 434 -5.65 -25.60 25.22
C VAL A 434 -6.23 -24.28 25.71
N ILE A 435 -7.33 -23.87 25.08
CA ILE A 435 -8.03 -22.61 25.35
C ILE A 435 -9.53 -22.85 25.50
N SER A 436 -10.19 -21.97 26.24
CA SER A 436 -11.65 -21.98 26.40
C SER A 436 -12.22 -20.56 26.53
N PRO A 437 -13.46 -20.32 26.06
CA PRO A 437 -14.13 -19.04 26.31
C PRO A 437 -14.57 -18.84 27.76
N PHE A 438 -14.75 -19.92 28.53
CA PHE A 438 -15.27 -19.84 29.89
C PHE A 438 -14.17 -20.04 30.93
N ARG A 439 -14.16 -19.17 31.95
CA ARG A 439 -13.16 -19.20 33.02
C ARG A 439 -13.16 -20.52 33.79
N GLU A 440 -14.33 -21.03 34.15
CA GLU A 440 -14.49 -22.31 34.84
C GLU A 440 -13.81 -23.48 34.09
N VAL A 441 -13.96 -23.49 32.76
CA VAL A 441 -13.32 -24.50 31.90
C VAL A 441 -11.82 -24.24 31.80
N ALA A 442 -11.40 -22.99 31.58
CA ALA A 442 -9.99 -22.61 31.51
C ALA A 442 -9.20 -22.95 32.79
N ASP A 443 -9.80 -22.78 33.96
CA ASP A 443 -9.21 -23.13 35.25
C ASP A 443 -8.99 -24.66 35.35
N ARG A 444 -9.99 -25.47 34.95
CA ARG A 444 -9.87 -26.93 34.89
C ARG A 444 -8.78 -27.38 33.91
N LEU A 445 -8.72 -26.74 32.74
CA LEU A 445 -7.71 -27.03 31.72
C LEU A 445 -6.30 -26.68 32.19
N SER A 446 -6.14 -25.64 33.00
CA SER A 446 -4.84 -25.24 33.54
C SER A 446 -4.28 -26.30 34.50
N GLY A 447 -5.15 -26.92 35.32
CA GLY A 447 -4.77 -28.07 36.15
C GLY A 447 -4.31 -29.26 35.31
N LEU A 448 -5.10 -29.65 34.31
CA LEU A 448 -4.76 -30.73 33.38
C LEU A 448 -3.45 -30.45 32.62
N ALA A 449 -3.23 -29.18 32.28
CA ALA A 449 -2.05 -28.76 31.55
C ALA A 449 -0.76 -28.96 32.35
N ALA A 450 -0.79 -28.59 33.63
CA ALA A 450 0.32 -28.81 34.56
C ALA A 450 0.64 -30.31 34.75
N GLU A 451 -0.40 -31.15 34.86
CA GLU A 451 -0.24 -32.61 35.01
C GLU A 451 0.38 -33.28 33.78
N ARG A 452 0.07 -32.79 32.57
CA ARG A 452 0.47 -33.41 31.30
C ARG A 452 1.64 -32.71 30.60
N GLY A 453 2.18 -31.65 31.20
CA GLY A 453 3.28 -30.87 30.63
C GLY A 453 2.92 -30.12 29.33
N ILE A 454 1.64 -29.81 29.11
CA ILE A 454 1.17 -29.03 27.96
C ILE A 454 1.04 -27.55 28.31
N MET A 455 0.94 -26.67 27.31
CA MET A 455 0.75 -25.24 27.57
C MET A 455 -0.70 -24.92 27.95
N ALA A 456 -0.88 -24.34 29.14
CA ALA A 456 -2.16 -23.73 29.50
C ALA A 456 -2.30 -22.39 28.76
N GLY A 457 -3.28 -22.30 27.86
CA GLY A 457 -3.67 -21.03 27.24
C GLY A 457 -4.60 -20.20 28.12
N GLY A 458 -5.32 -20.86 29.05
CA GLY A 458 -6.30 -20.20 29.90
C GLY A 458 -7.50 -19.69 29.09
N THR A 459 -7.97 -18.49 29.40
CA THR A 459 -9.00 -17.83 28.60
C THR A 459 -8.37 -17.19 27.34
N ILE A 460 -9.21 -16.79 26.38
CA ILE A 460 -8.78 -16.18 25.12
C ILE A 460 -7.83 -14.98 25.34
N HIS A 461 -8.09 -14.18 26.38
CA HIS A 461 -7.28 -13.00 26.72
C HIS A 461 -5.90 -13.36 27.30
N THR A 462 -5.76 -14.51 27.97
CA THR A 462 -4.49 -14.95 28.56
C THR A 462 -3.64 -15.77 27.59
N ALA A 463 -4.26 -16.37 26.57
CA ALA A 463 -3.57 -17.12 25.51
C ALA A 463 -2.87 -16.22 24.49
N GLN A 464 -3.02 -14.90 24.62
CA GLN A 464 -2.54 -13.96 23.64
C GLN A 464 -1.01 -13.85 23.65
N GLY A 465 -0.41 -13.81 22.46
CA GLY A 465 1.04 -13.86 22.28
C GLY A 465 1.65 -15.26 22.43
N ARG A 466 0.85 -16.27 22.81
CA ARG A 466 1.29 -17.67 22.89
C ARG A 466 0.81 -18.45 21.67
N GLU A 467 1.70 -19.21 21.05
CA GLU A 467 1.41 -19.93 19.82
C GLU A 467 1.86 -21.38 19.94
N ALA A 468 1.19 -22.27 19.22
CA ALA A 468 1.42 -23.70 19.32
C ALA A 468 1.26 -24.37 17.95
N ASP A 469 1.89 -25.52 17.76
CA ASP A 469 1.66 -26.31 16.55
C ASP A 469 0.22 -26.85 16.56
N VAL A 470 -0.29 -27.23 17.73
CA VAL A 470 -1.67 -27.71 17.91
C VAL A 470 -2.41 -26.85 18.94
N VAL A 471 -3.62 -26.40 18.57
CA VAL A 471 -4.55 -25.73 19.49
C VAL A 471 -5.80 -26.59 19.67
N PHE A 472 -6.20 -26.78 20.93
CA PHE A 472 -7.52 -27.28 21.29
C PHE A 472 -8.39 -26.13 21.82
N LEU A 473 -9.52 -25.89 21.15
CA LEU A 473 -10.58 -25.01 21.64
C LEU A 473 -11.68 -25.86 22.28
N VAL A 474 -11.75 -25.82 23.62
CA VAL A 474 -12.80 -26.52 24.39
C VAL A 474 -13.90 -25.53 24.71
N LEU A 475 -15.06 -25.72 24.06
CA LEU A 475 -16.14 -24.74 24.08
C LEU A 475 -16.92 -24.76 25.39
N GLY A 476 -17.14 -25.93 25.99
CA GLY A 476 -18.06 -26.08 27.10
C GLY A 476 -19.47 -25.62 26.75
N GLY A 477 -20.14 -25.05 27.74
CA GLY A 477 -21.38 -24.31 27.58
C GLY A 477 -22.61 -25.03 28.13
N ASP A 478 -23.20 -24.44 29.17
CA ASP A 478 -24.43 -24.90 29.80
C ASP A 478 -25.62 -24.91 28.82
N PRO A 479 -26.28 -26.06 28.57
CA PRO A 479 -27.51 -26.14 27.78
C PRO A 479 -28.66 -25.30 28.33
N GLY A 480 -28.67 -25.05 29.65
CA GLY A 480 -29.65 -24.21 30.34
C GLY A 480 -29.40 -22.70 30.24
N ALA A 481 -28.22 -22.28 29.75
CA ALA A 481 -27.83 -20.86 29.69
C ALA A 481 -27.38 -20.43 28.27
N PRO A 482 -28.29 -20.36 27.28
CA PRO A 482 -27.95 -20.00 25.90
C PRO A 482 -27.36 -18.58 25.76
N GLY A 483 -27.64 -17.67 26.69
CA GLY A 483 -27.08 -16.32 26.70
C GLY A 483 -25.55 -16.28 26.87
N ALA A 484 -24.96 -17.27 27.54
CA ALA A 484 -23.51 -17.34 27.72
C ALA A 484 -22.79 -17.71 26.41
N LYS A 485 -23.39 -18.58 25.59
CA LYS A 485 -22.89 -18.91 24.25
C LYS A 485 -22.99 -17.69 23.33
N ALA A 486 -24.13 -16.98 23.39
CA ALA A 486 -24.33 -15.73 22.64
C ALA A 486 -23.29 -14.65 22.97
N TRP A 487 -22.93 -14.52 24.25
CA TRP A 487 -21.88 -13.61 24.69
C TRP A 487 -20.52 -14.02 24.13
N ALA A 488 -20.15 -15.30 24.24
CA ALA A 488 -18.88 -15.81 23.74
C ALA A 488 -18.73 -15.67 22.20
N SER A 489 -19.83 -15.74 21.46
CA SER A 489 -19.88 -15.57 20.00
C SER A 489 -20.16 -14.14 19.54
N SER A 490 -20.26 -13.16 20.44
CA SER A 490 -20.68 -11.80 20.11
C SER A 490 -19.67 -11.03 19.25
N THR A 491 -18.42 -11.47 19.22
CA THR A 491 -17.33 -10.87 18.43
C THR A 491 -16.52 -11.97 17.72
N VAL A 492 -15.87 -11.60 16.62
CA VAL A 492 -14.99 -12.50 15.84
C VAL A 492 -13.79 -12.99 16.65
N ASN A 493 -13.46 -12.29 17.73
CA ASN A 493 -12.21 -12.40 18.47
C ASN A 493 -11.97 -13.82 18.98
N LEU A 494 -13.00 -14.54 19.44
CA LEU A 494 -12.81 -15.90 19.95
C LEU A 494 -12.34 -16.88 18.86
N VAL A 495 -13.05 -16.91 17.72
CA VAL A 495 -12.71 -17.81 16.61
C VAL A 495 -11.39 -17.36 15.96
N ASN A 496 -11.21 -16.05 15.75
CA ASN A 496 -9.99 -15.52 15.15
C ASN A 496 -8.77 -15.78 16.03
N VAL A 497 -8.86 -15.59 17.34
CA VAL A 497 -7.76 -15.91 18.27
C VAL A 497 -7.52 -17.41 18.29
N ALA A 498 -8.55 -18.26 18.42
CA ALA A 498 -8.34 -19.71 18.43
C ALA A 498 -7.63 -20.21 17.16
N ALA A 499 -8.07 -19.76 15.99
CA ALA A 499 -7.49 -20.15 14.71
C ALA A 499 -6.08 -19.56 14.47
N SER A 500 -5.86 -18.28 14.78
CA SER A 500 -4.55 -17.63 14.57
C SER A 500 -3.44 -18.12 15.50
N ARG A 501 -3.78 -18.79 16.62
CA ARG A 501 -2.80 -19.36 17.57
C ARG A 501 -2.32 -20.75 17.13
N ALA A 502 -3.04 -21.38 16.20
CA ALA A 502 -2.76 -22.73 15.71
C ALA A 502 -1.88 -22.67 14.47
N ARG A 503 -0.62 -23.12 14.56
CA ARG A 503 0.28 -23.16 13.40
C ARG A 503 -0.04 -24.31 12.46
N ARG A 504 -0.34 -25.51 12.98
CA ARG A 504 -0.49 -26.74 12.19
C ARG A 504 -1.89 -27.33 12.25
N ARG A 505 -2.48 -27.44 13.45
CA ARG A 505 -3.79 -28.08 13.66
C ARG A 505 -4.65 -27.31 14.66
N LEU A 506 -5.92 -27.15 14.31
CA LEU A 506 -6.96 -26.65 15.20
C LEU A 506 -7.99 -27.75 15.45
N TYR A 507 -8.18 -28.11 16.71
CA TYR A 507 -9.20 -29.04 17.15
C TYR A 507 -10.23 -28.31 18.01
N VAL A 508 -11.51 -28.48 17.69
CA VAL A 508 -12.61 -27.91 18.47
C VAL A 508 -13.33 -29.04 19.18
N ILE A 509 -13.61 -28.89 20.47
CA ILE A 509 -14.38 -29.86 21.25
C ILE A 509 -15.61 -29.15 21.82
N GLY A 510 -16.78 -29.64 21.48
CA GLY A 510 -18.03 -29.15 22.04
C GLY A 510 -19.25 -29.47 21.20
N ASP A 511 -20.42 -29.06 21.72
CA ASP A 511 -21.72 -29.31 21.13
C ASP A 511 -21.89 -28.57 19.80
N ARG A 512 -21.64 -29.27 18.71
CA ARG A 512 -21.53 -28.67 17.39
C ARG A 512 -22.84 -28.03 16.96
N GLU A 513 -23.95 -28.74 17.13
CA GLU A 513 -25.26 -28.27 16.72
C GLU A 513 -25.67 -27.01 17.50
N ALA A 514 -25.37 -26.96 18.80
CA ALA A 514 -25.67 -25.80 19.62
C ALA A 514 -24.83 -24.57 19.24
N TRP A 515 -23.54 -24.77 18.95
CA TRP A 515 -22.62 -23.66 18.66
C TRP A 515 -22.71 -23.13 17.23
N MET A 516 -23.02 -23.97 16.24
CA MET A 516 -23.17 -23.55 14.83
C MET A 516 -24.33 -22.56 14.59
N ARG A 517 -25.24 -22.39 15.55
CA ARG A 517 -26.33 -21.41 15.50
C ARG A 517 -25.86 -19.97 15.71
N TYR A 518 -24.62 -19.80 16.16
CA TYR A 518 -24.05 -18.49 16.47
C TYR A 518 -23.09 -18.01 15.37
N PRO A 519 -22.93 -16.68 15.19
CA PRO A 519 -21.98 -16.12 14.23
C PRO A 519 -20.56 -16.65 14.40
N TYR A 520 -19.80 -16.73 13.31
CA TYR A 520 -18.41 -17.24 13.23
C TYR A 520 -18.23 -18.74 13.51
N PHE A 521 -19.06 -19.33 14.38
CA PHE A 521 -19.07 -20.76 14.65
C PHE A 521 -19.69 -21.58 13.53
N HIS A 522 -20.63 -21.00 12.79
CA HIS A 522 -21.09 -21.55 11.51
C HIS A 522 -19.92 -21.70 10.53
N ASP A 523 -19.13 -20.64 10.34
CA ASP A 523 -18.00 -20.61 9.39
C ASP A 523 -16.86 -21.54 9.84
N LEU A 524 -16.55 -21.53 11.15
CA LEU A 524 -15.63 -22.48 11.78
C LEU A 524 -16.07 -23.94 11.55
N GLY A 525 -17.36 -24.23 11.75
CA GLY A 525 -17.94 -25.54 11.52
C GLY A 525 -17.89 -25.97 10.05
N GLY A 526 -18.06 -25.03 9.12
CA GLY A 526 -17.91 -25.26 7.68
C GLY A 526 -16.47 -25.56 7.29
N ALA A 527 -15.53 -24.72 7.72
CA ALA A 527 -14.11 -24.82 7.41
C ALA A 527 -13.46 -26.10 7.97
N LEU A 528 -13.88 -26.55 9.15
CA LEU A 528 -13.40 -27.80 9.76
C LEU A 528 -14.07 -29.07 9.20
N ASN A 529 -15.08 -28.95 8.34
CA ASN A 529 -15.78 -30.09 7.72
C ASN A 529 -15.25 -30.45 6.32
N SER A 530 -14.65 -29.49 5.62
CA SER A 530 -14.29 -29.63 4.20
C SER A 530 -13.20 -30.68 3.93
N GLN A 531 -12.52 -31.19 4.97
CA GLN A 531 -11.48 -32.21 4.87
C GLN A 531 -11.91 -33.61 5.35
N SER A 532 -13.15 -33.78 5.82
CA SER A 532 -13.67 -35.09 6.30
C SER A 532 -14.04 -36.06 5.17
N GLY A 533 -13.85 -35.67 3.90
CA GLY A 533 -14.27 -36.44 2.72
C GLY A 533 -13.39 -37.61 2.31
N MET A 534 -12.32 -37.96 3.05
CA MET A 534 -11.36 -38.98 2.59
C MET A 534 -10.96 -40.05 3.62
N GLU A 535 -11.64 -40.17 4.76
CA GLU A 535 -11.47 -41.32 5.67
C GLU A 535 -12.81 -41.73 6.28
N ALA A 536 -13.59 -42.50 5.51
CA ALA A 536 -14.47 -43.47 6.14
C ALA A 536 -13.57 -44.58 6.71
N CYS A 537 -13.30 -44.52 8.01
CA CYS A 537 -12.58 -45.57 8.72
C CYS A 537 -13.53 -46.78 8.93
N PRO A 538 -13.07 -48.03 8.72
CA PRO A 538 -13.86 -49.24 9.01
C PRO A 538 -14.17 -49.43 10.49
#